data_AF-A0A8D0G7Y4-F1
#
_entry.id   AF-A0A8D0G7Y4-F1
#
_cell.length_a   1.000
_cell.length_b   1.000
_cell.length_c   1.000
_cell.angle_alpha   90.00
_cell.angle_beta   90.00
_cell.angle_gamma   90.00
#
_symmetry.space_group_name_H-M   'P 1'
#
loop_
_entity.id
_entity.type
_entity.pdbx_description
1 polymer ?
#
loop_
_entity_poly.entity_id
_entity_poly.type
_entity_poly.pdbx_seq_one_letter_code
_entity_poly.pdbx_strand_id
1 'polypeptide(L)'
;MKSRFSTVDIRAVIAELRSSLLGMRVNNVYDVDNKTYLIRLQKPDCKATLLLESGIRIHTTEFEWPKNMMPSGFAMKCRKHLKSRRLVNVKQLGIDRIVDFQFGSDEAAYHLIIELYDRGNIVLTDYEYLILNILRFRTDEADDVKFAVRERYPVDNAKASAPLPTLERLTEIISAAPKGEQIKRILNHYLRKC
;
A
#
# COMPACT_ATOMS: atom_id res chain seq x y z
N MET A 1 -17.78 9.48 -2.65
CA MET A 1 -16.38 8.98 -2.67
C MET A 1 -16.40 7.48 -2.41
N LYS A 2 -15.61 6.67 -3.13
CA LYS A 2 -15.67 5.20 -3.05
C LYS A 2 -15.13 4.73 -1.68
N SER A 3 -15.86 3.87 -0.97
CA SER A 3 -15.57 3.51 0.42
C SER A 3 -14.45 2.48 0.59
N ARG A 4 -14.10 1.71 -0.43
CA ARG A 4 -13.00 0.73 -0.41
C ARG A 4 -12.35 0.59 -1.77
N PHE A 5 -11.02 0.54 -1.79
CA PHE A 5 -10.29 0.29 -3.03
C PHE A 5 -10.31 -1.20 -3.38
N SER A 6 -10.65 -1.48 -4.64
CA SER A 6 -10.46 -2.79 -5.26
C SER A 6 -9.03 -2.93 -5.77
N THR A 7 -8.62 -4.15 -6.14
CA THR A 7 -7.28 -4.42 -6.72
C THR A 7 -6.97 -3.51 -7.91
N VAL A 8 -7.95 -3.26 -8.79
CA VAL A 8 -7.77 -2.38 -9.95
C VAL A 8 -7.55 -0.92 -9.51
N ASP A 9 -8.29 -0.45 -8.50
CA ASP A 9 -8.11 0.90 -7.96
C ASP A 9 -6.71 1.05 -7.34
N ILE A 10 -6.23 0.02 -6.63
CA ILE A 10 -4.89 0.02 -6.03
C ILE A 10 -3.81 0.14 -7.11
N ARG A 11 -3.92 -0.60 -8.22
CA ARG A 11 -2.96 -0.49 -9.32
C ARG A 11 -2.92 0.90 -9.93
N ALA A 12 -4.09 1.49 -10.18
CA ALA A 12 -4.19 2.86 -10.70
C ALA A 12 -3.56 3.88 -9.75
N VAL A 13 -3.88 3.77 -8.45
CA VAL A 13 -3.33 4.64 -7.41
C VAL A 13 -1.83 4.45 -7.28
N ILE A 14 -1.31 3.23 -7.30
CA ILE A 14 0.14 2.99 -7.26
C ILE A 14 0.83 3.67 -8.44
N ALA A 15 0.26 3.59 -9.65
CA ALA A 15 0.83 4.28 -10.82
C ALA A 15 0.90 5.79 -10.61
N GLU A 16 -0.17 6.40 -10.08
CA GLU A 16 -0.23 7.83 -9.76
C GLU A 16 0.77 8.23 -8.67
N LEU A 17 0.84 7.46 -7.58
CA LEU A 17 1.78 7.67 -6.48
C LEU A 17 3.23 7.52 -6.94
N ARG A 18 3.51 6.58 -7.85
CA ARG A 18 4.85 6.41 -8.41
C ARG A 18 5.26 7.63 -9.22
N SER A 19 4.36 8.14 -10.06
CA SER A 19 4.62 9.32 -10.89
C SER A 19 4.85 10.59 -10.06
N SER A 20 4.13 10.74 -8.95
CA SER A 20 4.15 11.97 -8.15
C SER A 20 5.17 11.95 -7.00
N LEU A 21 5.31 10.82 -6.29
CA LEU A 21 6.01 10.76 -5.00
C LEU A 21 7.42 10.17 -5.05
N LEU A 22 7.77 9.42 -6.09
CA LEU A 22 9.09 8.77 -6.15
C LEU A 22 10.21 9.82 -6.12
N GLY A 23 11.24 9.54 -5.32
CA GLY A 23 12.37 10.42 -5.09
C GLY A 23 12.11 11.53 -4.08
N MET A 24 10.89 11.70 -3.55
CA MET A 24 10.63 12.66 -2.47
C MET A 24 11.16 12.11 -1.14
N ARG A 25 11.58 13.02 -0.25
CA ARG A 25 12.04 12.67 1.10
C ARG A 25 10.93 12.84 2.12
N VAL A 26 10.86 11.95 3.09
CA VAL A 26 9.93 12.07 4.23
C VAL A 26 10.37 13.24 5.09
N ASN A 27 9.52 14.26 5.16
CA ASN A 27 9.69 15.38 6.06
C ASN A 27 9.20 15.04 7.48
N ASN A 28 7.97 14.53 7.58
CA ASN A 28 7.38 14.13 8.84
C ASN A 28 6.22 13.15 8.65
N VAL A 29 5.87 12.42 9.70
CA VAL A 29 4.73 11.49 9.75
C VAL A 29 3.78 11.95 10.86
N TYR A 30 2.48 12.00 10.59
CA TYR A 30 1.45 12.37 11.56
C TYR A 30 0.37 11.29 11.59
N ASP A 31 -0.35 11.22 12.70
CA ASP A 31 -1.55 10.44 12.86
C ASP A 31 -2.75 11.39 13.08
N VAL A 32 -3.86 11.02 12.46
CA VAL A 32 -5.16 11.70 12.59
C VAL A 32 -6.01 10.94 13.62
N ASP A 33 -6.05 9.62 13.47
CA ASP A 33 -6.77 8.70 14.34
C ASP A 33 -6.01 7.35 14.43
N ASN A 34 -6.64 6.30 14.94
CA ASN A 34 -6.03 4.97 15.12
C ASN A 34 -5.85 4.15 13.83
N LYS A 35 -6.28 4.66 12.67
CA LYS A 35 -6.21 4.00 11.34
C LYS A 35 -5.66 4.90 10.25
N THR A 36 -5.66 6.21 10.47
CA THR A 36 -5.37 7.24 9.47
C THR A 36 -4.05 7.95 9.79
N TYR A 37 -3.11 7.87 8.84
CA TYR A 37 -1.79 8.45 8.93
C TYR A 37 -1.51 9.38 7.75
N LEU A 38 -0.70 10.40 7.98
CA LEU A 38 -0.27 11.37 6.98
C LEU A 38 1.26 11.37 6.91
N ILE A 39 1.81 11.11 5.73
CA ILE A 39 3.25 11.22 5.48
C ILE A 39 3.48 12.46 4.62
N ARG A 40 4.13 13.47 5.21
CA ARG A 40 4.58 14.64 4.45
C ARG A 40 5.88 14.30 3.73
N LEU A 41 5.85 14.46 2.43
CA LEU A 41 6.95 14.24 1.51
C LEU A 41 7.38 15.58 0.89
N GLN A 42 8.68 15.74 0.66
CA GLN A 42 9.21 16.95 0.03
C GLN A 42 10.39 16.67 -0.90
N LYS A 43 10.46 17.49 -1.95
CA LYS A 43 11.62 17.82 -2.78
C LYS A 43 11.86 19.33 -2.67
N PRO A 44 13.02 19.86 -3.11
CA PRO A 44 13.32 21.29 -3.01
C PRO A 44 12.14 22.20 -3.43
N ASP A 45 11.47 21.88 -4.54
CA ASP A 45 10.44 22.73 -5.12
C ASP A 45 8.99 22.20 -4.96
N CYS A 46 8.83 21.00 -4.40
CA CYS A 46 7.52 20.35 -4.34
C CYS A 46 7.27 19.69 -2.98
N LYS A 47 6.06 19.88 -2.45
CA LYS A 47 5.59 19.22 -1.23
C LYS A 47 4.35 18.40 -1.57
N ALA A 48 4.24 17.22 -0.97
CA ALA A 48 3.09 16.36 -1.11
C ALA A 48 2.73 15.75 0.25
N THR A 49 1.44 15.52 0.49
CA THR A 49 0.98 14.80 1.67
C THR A 49 0.32 13.52 1.23
N LEU A 50 0.88 12.39 1.63
CA LEU A 50 0.31 11.07 1.41
C LEU A 50 -0.60 10.72 2.60
N LEU A 51 -1.86 10.43 2.32
CA LEU A 51 -2.83 9.94 3.29
C LEU A 51 -2.97 8.43 3.18
N LEU A 52 -2.80 7.76 4.32
CA LEU A 52 -2.91 6.33 4.48
C LEU A 52 -4.08 6.04 5.42
N GLU A 53 -5.10 5.35 4.95
CA GLU A 53 -6.23 4.91 5.78
C GLU A 53 -6.29 3.39 5.75
N SER A 54 -5.90 2.78 6.87
CA SER A 54 -5.77 1.33 7.01
C SER A 54 -7.07 0.61 6.64
N GLY A 55 -7.00 -0.35 5.70
CA GLY A 55 -8.14 -1.15 5.26
C GLY A 55 -9.05 -0.48 4.23
N ILE A 56 -8.79 0.77 3.84
CA ILE A 56 -9.75 1.60 3.09
C ILE A 56 -9.13 2.17 1.83
N ARG A 57 -8.15 3.08 1.95
CA ARG A 57 -7.61 3.86 0.82
C ARG A 57 -6.20 4.40 1.08
N ILE A 58 -5.53 4.73 0.00
CA ILE A 58 -4.23 5.43 -0.02
C ILE A 58 -4.28 6.46 -1.14
N HIS A 59 -3.94 7.72 -0.88
CA HIS A 59 -3.91 8.76 -1.93
C HIS A 59 -3.16 10.00 -1.44
N THR A 60 -2.79 10.88 -2.36
CA THR A 60 -2.29 12.23 -2.03
C THR A 60 -3.46 13.16 -1.69
N THR A 61 -3.23 14.08 -0.76
CA THR A 61 -4.23 15.08 -0.34
C THR A 61 -3.61 16.46 -0.27
N GLU A 62 -4.36 17.46 -0.71
CA GLU A 62 -4.06 18.89 -0.55
C GLU A 62 -4.82 19.50 0.63
N PHE A 63 -5.87 18.81 1.11
CA PHE A 63 -6.64 19.24 2.27
C PHE A 63 -5.82 19.20 3.55
N GLU A 64 -6.12 20.13 4.45
CA GLU A 64 -5.65 20.07 5.82
C GLU A 64 -6.48 19.07 6.63
N TRP A 65 -5.78 18.21 7.35
CA TRP A 65 -6.36 17.19 8.22
C TRP A 65 -6.04 17.49 9.68
N PRO A 66 -6.96 17.23 10.62
CA PRO A 66 -6.70 17.38 12.03
C PRO A 66 -5.59 16.41 12.44
N LYS A 67 -4.53 16.91 13.08
CA LYS A 67 -3.40 16.10 13.53
C LYS A 67 -3.47 15.96 15.03
N ASN A 68 -3.19 14.76 15.55
CA ASN A 68 -3.06 14.59 16.99
C ASN A 68 -1.91 15.45 17.52
N MET A 69 -2.17 16.16 18.62
CA MET A 69 -1.17 16.99 19.31
C MET A 69 -0.02 16.12 19.82
N MET A 70 -0.34 14.94 20.35
CA MET A 70 0.63 13.95 20.77
C MET A 70 0.63 12.78 19.77
N PRO A 71 1.74 12.54 19.06
CA PRO A 71 1.80 11.49 18.04
C PRO A 71 1.68 10.10 18.66
N SER A 72 1.00 9.19 17.96
CA SER A 72 0.91 7.80 18.38
C SER A 72 2.29 7.12 18.46
N GLY A 73 2.41 6.07 19.28
CA GLY A 73 3.65 5.28 19.36
C GLY A 73 4.09 4.72 18.00
N PHE A 74 3.12 4.36 17.15
CA PHE A 74 3.38 3.94 15.78
C PHE A 74 3.92 5.10 14.93
N ALA A 75 3.27 6.27 14.96
CA ALA A 75 3.75 7.46 14.24
C ALA A 75 5.17 7.85 14.66
N MET A 76 5.48 7.78 15.96
CA MET A 76 6.82 8.05 16.49
C MET A 76 7.87 7.06 15.98
N LYS A 77 7.53 5.77 15.90
CA LYS A 77 8.40 4.76 15.31
C LYS A 77 8.64 5.02 13.82
N CYS A 78 7.59 5.35 13.06
CA CYS A 78 7.73 5.77 11.67
C CYS A 78 8.62 7.01 11.53
N ARG A 79 8.49 8.02 12.39
CA ARG A 79 9.38 9.19 12.40
C ARG A 79 10.84 8.79 12.64
N LYS A 80 11.10 7.90 13.60
CA LYS A 80 12.45 7.43 13.92
C LYS A 80 13.13 6.76 12.73
N HIS A 81 12.39 5.95 11.97
CA HIS A 81 12.98 5.15 10.90
C HIS A 81 12.87 5.79 9.51
N LEU A 82 11.78 6.51 9.20
CA LEU A 82 11.49 7.00 7.85
C LEU A 82 11.92 8.45 7.60
N LYS A 83 12.05 9.29 8.64
CA LYS A 83 12.35 10.72 8.47
C LYS A 83 13.65 10.93 7.69
N SER A 84 13.63 11.90 6.77
CA SER A 84 14.70 12.23 5.83
C SER A 84 15.04 11.16 4.78
N ARG A 85 14.45 9.96 4.86
CA ARG A 85 14.64 8.92 3.84
C ARG A 85 13.85 9.26 2.59
N ARG A 86 14.42 8.85 1.46
CA ARG A 86 13.82 9.02 0.13
C ARG A 86 12.88 7.86 -0.15
N LEU A 87 11.69 8.14 -0.66
CA LEU A 87 10.82 7.11 -1.23
C LEU A 87 11.43 6.62 -2.54
N VAL A 88 11.84 5.36 -2.59
CA VAL A 88 12.55 4.75 -3.73
C VAL A 88 11.62 3.87 -4.56
N ASN A 89 10.67 3.20 -3.92
CA ASN A 89 9.75 2.30 -4.61
C ASN A 89 8.37 2.27 -3.97
N VAL A 90 7.35 2.03 -4.78
CA VAL A 90 5.98 1.73 -4.33
C VAL A 90 5.47 0.59 -5.20
N LYS A 91 5.19 -0.57 -4.61
CA LYS A 91 4.75 -1.76 -5.34
C LYS A 91 3.58 -2.43 -4.64
N GLN A 92 2.78 -3.14 -5.42
CA GLN A 92 1.78 -4.06 -4.88
C GLN A 92 2.46 -5.41 -4.58
N LEU A 93 2.12 -6.05 -3.46
CA LEU A 93 2.56 -7.41 -3.16
C LEU A 93 1.55 -8.41 -3.73
N GLY A 94 1.97 -9.20 -4.72
CA GLY A 94 1.11 -10.16 -5.40
C GLY A 94 -0.12 -9.51 -6.07
N ILE A 95 -1.25 -10.22 -6.05
CA ILE A 95 -2.58 -9.69 -6.44
C ILE A 95 -3.39 -9.16 -5.26
N ASP A 96 -2.85 -9.30 -4.05
CA ASP A 96 -3.52 -8.92 -2.82
C ASP A 96 -3.54 -7.40 -2.67
N ARG A 97 -4.46 -6.91 -1.85
CA ARG A 97 -4.65 -5.48 -1.62
C ARG A 97 -3.64 -4.96 -0.59
N ILE A 98 -2.36 -5.21 -0.86
CA ILE A 98 -1.23 -4.91 0.00
C ILE A 98 -0.24 -4.07 -0.80
N VAL A 99 0.16 -2.93 -0.24
CA VAL A 99 1.08 -1.99 -0.88
C VAL A 99 2.34 -1.85 -0.03
N ASP A 100 3.50 -2.05 -0.65
CA ASP A 100 4.83 -1.89 -0.06
C ASP A 100 5.45 -0.57 -0.53
N PHE A 101 5.68 0.34 0.43
CA PHE A 101 6.45 1.57 0.23
C PHE A 101 7.88 1.38 0.75
N GLN A 102 8.85 1.47 -0.14
CA GLN A 102 10.27 1.35 0.20
C GLN A 102 10.90 2.74 0.35
N PHE A 103 11.45 3.00 1.54
CA PHE A 103 12.17 4.22 1.88
C PHE A 103 13.66 3.92 2.09
N GLY A 104 14.53 4.55 1.31
CA GLY A 104 15.95 4.21 1.25
C GLY A 104 16.25 3.04 0.31
N SER A 105 17.52 2.66 0.27
CA SER A 105 18.05 1.59 -0.58
C SER A 105 18.93 0.67 0.27
N ASP A 106 19.14 -0.55 -0.21
CA ASP A 106 20.06 -1.53 0.36
C ASP A 106 19.76 -1.80 1.85
N GLU A 107 20.79 -1.98 2.68
CA GLU A 107 20.68 -2.23 4.13
C GLU A 107 20.05 -1.06 4.91
N ALA A 108 19.99 0.13 4.29
CA ALA A 108 19.34 1.31 4.84
C ALA A 108 17.86 1.42 4.41
N ALA A 109 17.32 0.43 3.72
CA ALA A 109 15.91 0.41 3.33
C ALA A 109 15.00 0.10 4.53
N TYR A 110 13.86 0.77 4.56
CA TYR A 110 12.75 0.44 5.43
C TYR A 110 11.49 0.35 4.58
N HIS A 111 10.65 -0.62 4.92
CA HIS A 111 9.39 -0.84 4.20
C HIS A 111 8.21 -0.45 5.09
N LEU A 112 7.25 0.24 4.49
CA LEU A 112 5.95 0.49 5.09
C LEU A 112 4.90 -0.27 4.28
N ILE A 113 4.42 -1.37 4.86
CA ILE A 113 3.47 -2.28 4.23
C ILE A 113 2.07 -1.91 4.70
N ILE A 114 1.16 -1.74 3.75
CA ILE A 114 -0.19 -1.25 4.01
C ILE A 114 -1.19 -2.25 3.47
N GLU A 115 -1.97 -2.83 4.37
CA GLU A 115 -3.05 -3.77 4.04
C GLU A 115 -4.38 -3.02 3.91
N LEU A 116 -4.99 -3.11 2.73
CA LEU A 116 -6.23 -2.45 2.35
C LEU A 116 -7.42 -3.42 2.26
N TYR A 117 -7.35 -4.52 2.99
CA TYR A 117 -8.42 -5.52 3.07
C TYR A 117 -8.88 -5.73 4.52
N ASP A 118 -10.10 -6.27 4.67
CA ASP A 118 -10.71 -6.56 5.98
C ASP A 118 -10.67 -5.34 6.93
N ARG A 119 -10.01 -5.47 8.09
CA ARG A 119 -9.84 -4.44 9.11
C ARG A 119 -8.64 -3.52 8.83
N GLY A 120 -7.81 -3.88 7.86
CA GLY A 120 -6.56 -3.22 7.50
C GLY A 120 -5.45 -3.36 8.53
N ASN A 121 -4.22 -3.17 8.07
CA ASN A 121 -3.05 -3.06 8.92
C ASN A 121 -2.00 -2.13 8.29
N ILE A 122 -1.09 -1.64 9.12
CA ILE A 122 0.10 -0.92 8.67
C ILE A 122 1.29 -1.53 9.43
N VAL A 123 2.28 -1.98 8.68
CA VAL A 123 3.45 -2.67 9.22
C VAL A 123 4.70 -1.92 8.80
N LEU A 124 5.56 -1.62 9.77
CA LEU A 124 6.87 -1.05 9.52
C LEU A 124 7.92 -2.15 9.66
N THR A 125 8.72 -2.37 8.61
CA THR A 125 9.80 -3.36 8.60
C THR A 125 11.13 -2.72 8.21
N ASP A 126 12.22 -3.42 8.48
CA ASP A 126 13.53 -3.13 7.88
C ASP A 126 13.67 -3.70 6.46
N TYR A 127 14.90 -3.68 5.94
CA TYR A 127 15.27 -4.12 4.60
C TYR A 127 15.10 -5.64 4.38
N GLU A 128 15.11 -6.46 5.43
CA GLU A 128 14.89 -7.92 5.36
C GLU A 128 13.42 -8.30 5.59
N TYR A 129 12.55 -7.29 5.67
CA TYR A 129 11.14 -7.44 6.04
C TYR A 129 10.93 -7.91 7.48
N LEU A 130 11.89 -7.70 8.39
CA LEU A 130 11.70 -7.95 9.82
C LEU A 130 10.84 -6.85 10.45
N ILE A 131 9.76 -7.25 11.13
CA ILE A 131 8.74 -6.35 11.66
C ILE A 131 9.32 -5.55 12.83
N LEU A 132 9.43 -4.25 12.64
CA LEU A 132 9.86 -3.31 13.66
C LEU A 132 8.69 -2.79 14.49
N ASN A 133 7.52 -2.67 13.86
CA ASN A 133 6.28 -2.27 14.51
C ASN A 133 5.07 -2.63 13.66
N ILE A 134 3.94 -2.85 14.32
CA ILE A 134 2.68 -3.21 13.70
C ILE A 134 1.55 -2.39 14.32
N LEU A 135 0.62 -1.91 13.50
CA LEU A 135 -0.50 -1.10 13.98
C LEU A 135 -1.49 -1.95 14.79
N ARG A 136 -1.79 -3.17 14.33
CA ARG A 136 -2.64 -4.13 15.05
C ARG A 136 -2.01 -5.52 15.03
N PHE A 137 -1.84 -6.10 16.21
CA PHE A 137 -1.47 -7.49 16.36
C PHE A 137 -2.59 -8.38 15.82
N ARG A 138 -2.23 -9.32 14.95
CA ARG A 138 -3.08 -10.44 14.55
C ARG A 138 -2.44 -11.72 15.08
N THR A 139 -3.11 -12.32 16.05
CA THR A 139 -2.94 -13.71 16.45
C THR A 139 -4.14 -14.46 15.91
N ASP A 140 -4.20 -14.63 14.59
CA ASP A 140 -5.24 -15.47 14.01
C ASP A 140 -4.81 -16.92 14.25
N GLU A 141 -5.59 -17.68 15.04
CA GLU A 141 -5.34 -19.12 15.26
C GLU A 141 -5.65 -19.96 14.02
N ALA A 142 -6.30 -19.38 13.01
CA ALA A 142 -6.77 -20.05 11.80
C ALA A 142 -5.86 -19.86 10.56
N ASP A 143 -5.08 -18.77 10.53
CA ASP A 143 -4.06 -18.52 9.52
C ASP A 143 -2.72 -18.56 10.25
N ASP A 144 -1.86 -19.53 9.93
CA ASP A 144 -0.60 -19.91 10.62
C ASP A 144 0.49 -18.79 10.69
N VAL A 145 0.11 -17.53 10.46
CA VAL A 145 0.98 -16.37 10.35
C VAL A 145 0.82 -15.47 11.58
N LYS A 146 1.77 -15.57 12.51
CA LYS A 146 1.88 -14.64 13.63
C LYS A 146 2.50 -13.33 13.17
N PHE A 147 1.70 -12.26 13.10
CA PHE A 147 2.22 -10.92 12.88
C PHE A 147 2.68 -10.31 14.20
N ALA A 148 3.93 -10.61 14.58
CA ALA A 148 4.55 -10.10 15.80
C ALA A 148 5.82 -9.29 15.50
N VAL A 149 6.17 -8.40 16.41
CA VAL A 149 7.42 -7.63 16.31
C VAL A 149 8.60 -8.61 16.39
N ARG A 150 9.62 -8.41 15.55
CA ARG A 150 10.79 -9.29 15.32
C ARG A 150 10.54 -10.53 14.47
N GLU A 151 9.30 -10.79 14.05
CA GLU A 151 9.03 -11.80 13.03
C GLU A 151 9.24 -11.22 11.62
N ARG A 152 9.52 -12.09 10.66
CA ARG A 152 9.62 -11.69 9.25
C ARG A 152 8.22 -11.57 8.65
N TYR A 153 7.93 -10.44 8.00
CA TYR A 153 6.68 -10.27 7.27
C TYR A 153 6.67 -11.22 6.06
N PRO A 154 5.63 -12.06 5.88
CA PRO A 154 5.61 -13.10 4.86
C PRO A 154 5.25 -12.53 3.47
N VAL A 155 6.16 -11.74 2.90
CA VAL A 155 6.00 -11.20 1.54
C VAL A 155 5.84 -12.30 0.48
N ASP A 156 6.42 -13.47 0.72
CA ASP A 156 6.40 -14.63 -0.19
C ASP A 156 5.04 -15.34 -0.21
N ASN A 157 4.19 -15.13 0.80
CA ASN A 157 2.82 -15.67 0.83
C ASN A 157 1.86 -14.89 -0.08
N ALA A 158 2.30 -13.75 -0.64
CA ALA A 158 1.48 -12.97 -1.56
C ALA A 158 1.18 -13.79 -2.82
N LYS A 159 -0.10 -13.87 -3.19
CA LYS A 159 -0.52 -14.67 -4.35
C LYS A 159 0.14 -14.14 -5.63
N ALA A 160 0.79 -15.05 -6.37
CA ALA A 160 1.44 -14.71 -7.64
C ALA A 160 0.45 -14.04 -8.62
N SER A 161 0.88 -12.96 -9.25
CA SER A 161 0.15 -12.31 -10.34
C SER A 161 0.30 -13.14 -11.61
N ALA A 162 -0.81 -13.37 -12.30
CA ALA A 162 -0.80 -13.91 -13.65
C ALA A 162 -0.34 -12.82 -14.63
N PRO A 163 0.38 -13.15 -15.71
CA PRO A 163 0.69 -12.17 -16.74
C PRO A 163 -0.60 -11.56 -17.31
N LEU A 164 -0.51 -10.30 -17.74
CA LEU A 164 -1.63 -9.64 -18.42
C LEU A 164 -2.03 -10.46 -19.67
N PRO A 165 -3.33 -10.58 -19.97
CA PRO A 165 -3.76 -11.31 -21.16
C PRO A 165 -3.23 -10.62 -22.42
N THR A 166 -2.80 -11.41 -23.40
CA THR A 166 -2.41 -10.86 -24.72
C THR A 166 -3.59 -10.26 -25.44
N LEU A 167 -3.31 -9.48 -26.49
CA LEU A 167 -4.36 -8.88 -27.31
C LEU A 167 -5.24 -9.97 -27.96
N GLU A 168 -4.64 -11.06 -28.45
CA GLU A 168 -5.44 -12.19 -28.98
C GLU A 168 -6.35 -12.78 -27.90
N ARG A 169 -5.82 -12.99 -26.69
CA ARG A 169 -6.60 -13.54 -25.58
C ARG A 169 -7.74 -12.63 -25.16
N LEU A 170 -7.53 -11.31 -25.16
CA LEU A 170 -8.60 -10.34 -24.89
C LEU A 170 -9.68 -10.40 -25.97
N THR A 171 -9.28 -10.49 -27.24
CA THR A 171 -10.23 -10.64 -28.36
C THR A 171 -11.06 -11.91 -28.20
N GLU A 172 -10.44 -13.04 -27.90
CA GLU A 172 -11.15 -14.30 -27.62
C GLU A 172 -12.16 -14.16 -26.47
N ILE A 173 -11.74 -13.56 -25.35
CA ILE A 173 -12.60 -13.37 -24.17
C ILE A 173 -13.83 -12.51 -24.51
N ILE A 174 -13.63 -11.44 -25.28
CA ILE A 174 -14.72 -10.53 -25.66
C ILE A 174 -15.64 -11.21 -26.69
N SER A 175 -15.09 -11.92 -27.67
CA SER A 175 -15.86 -12.63 -28.69
C SER A 175 -16.66 -13.81 -28.14
N ALA A 176 -16.15 -14.49 -27.11
CA ALA A 176 -16.84 -15.58 -26.44
C ALA A 176 -17.90 -15.12 -25.42
N ALA A 177 -17.97 -13.82 -25.12
CA ALA A 177 -18.88 -13.31 -24.12
C ALA A 177 -20.34 -13.25 -24.62
N PRO A 178 -21.33 -13.50 -23.74
CA PRO A 178 -22.74 -13.34 -24.04
C PRO A 178 -23.07 -11.94 -24.58
N LYS A 179 -23.84 -11.89 -25.68
CA LYS A 179 -24.32 -10.62 -26.26
C LYS A 179 -25.16 -9.85 -25.22
N GLY A 180 -24.85 -8.58 -25.04
CA GLY A 180 -25.54 -7.69 -24.09
C GLY A 180 -24.92 -7.63 -22.68
N GLU A 181 -23.88 -8.42 -22.41
CA GLU A 181 -23.18 -8.37 -21.12
C GLU A 181 -22.19 -7.19 -21.06
N GLN A 182 -22.03 -6.58 -19.88
CA GLN A 182 -21.11 -5.45 -19.72
C GLN A 182 -19.64 -5.90 -19.81
N ILE A 183 -18.89 -5.29 -20.72
CA ILE A 183 -17.44 -5.52 -20.91
C ILE A 183 -16.68 -5.41 -19.59
N LYS A 184 -17.03 -4.45 -18.74
CA LYS A 184 -16.43 -4.27 -17.41
C LYS A 184 -16.57 -5.52 -16.54
N ARG A 185 -17.69 -6.24 -16.61
CA ARG A 185 -17.94 -7.45 -15.80
C ARG A 185 -17.07 -8.61 -16.28
N ILE A 186 -17.00 -8.77 -17.60
CA ILE A 186 -16.19 -9.80 -18.28
C ILE A 186 -14.70 -9.56 -17.97
N LEU A 187 -14.17 -8.38 -18.28
CA LEU A 187 -12.74 -8.10 -18.15
C LEU A 187 -12.26 -8.10 -16.70
N ASN A 188 -13.05 -7.61 -15.74
CA ASN A 188 -12.65 -7.62 -14.34
C ASN A 188 -12.45 -9.03 -13.79
N HIS A 189 -13.14 -10.05 -14.32
CA HIS A 189 -12.91 -11.43 -13.89
C HIS A 189 -11.47 -11.87 -14.17
N TYR A 190 -10.97 -11.54 -15.37
CA TYR A 190 -9.64 -11.94 -15.82
C TYR A 190 -8.55 -11.00 -15.28
N LEU A 191 -8.78 -9.69 -15.30
CA LEU A 191 -7.81 -8.69 -14.89
C LEU A 191 -7.55 -8.64 -13.37
N ARG A 192 -8.44 -9.19 -12.54
CA ARG A 192 -8.23 -9.29 -11.08
C ARG A 192 -7.14 -10.28 -10.68
N LYS A 193 -6.82 -11.23 -11.56
CA LYS A 193 -5.80 -12.25 -11.34
C LYS A 193 -4.44 -11.82 -11.89
N CYS A 194 -4.40 -10.73 -12.64
CA CYS A 194 -3.19 -10.17 -13.24
C CYS A 194 -2.65 -8.99 -12.44
#